data_AF-A0A2W7I6G5-F1
#
_entry.id   AF-A0A2W7I6G5-F1
#
_cell.length_a   1.000
_cell.length_b   1.000
_cell.length_c   1.000
_cell.angle_alpha   90.00
_cell.angle_beta   90.00
_cell.angle_gamma   90.00
#
_symmetry.space_group_name_H-M   'P 1'
#
loop_
_entity.id
_entity.type
_entity.pdbx_description
1 polymer ?
#
loop_
_entity_poly.entity_id
_entity_poly.type
_entity_poly.pdbx_seq_one_letter_code
_entity_poly.pdbx_strand_id
1 'polypeptide(L)'
;MKQFDIECGVAAPSHADAIAMNVHGPGKNVNLRVDYITRTMVGNVPDLLIDLLEVAAYVYCADQRLKRGSLQLTNFGESWRRSLRFSIPVRLPEVWQQDRIQSMLADTLGFLSDDSYSFEFRKATDPFQPRDVYFHDLIDASQDCDEVSMFSGGVDSFAGGLQDVVLDKRSVCLVGHSSSTKVQSIQQTLVDALKERGHERRISYIPVWVTNENVNANEYTQRTRSFLFACLGLVIARMSGKDRFTFYENGVVSINPPVAGDVVGGRATRTTHPRVFRGLEELFSTLLDRPISIRNPLQWLTKREVTLKIKEAGMADLLALTNSCTRPRSWTTKQKHCGACSQCIDRRFGVMAADMASFEPAENYKIDLLTADRSAKDDLRMAVSYVTFFKKVGSTPKERFLVEFPEVVSALDSFNDLSAAEAGNGLYDLFQRQAAAVESVITAGLQEHSRALFRNELPPASLLAVCFSRSSIEVAPPSDYDKQAKAFIDRLSVPVLEFAIDKDGKVVVFRDGTTLSGANFRLAEELLANFRDAKAAGQAVPFLAPADLAVRLGISEQSMRQQLTRLRTAIEPLSVSLGVVLDQNSFIENKERAGYRLNPNLRELSLADMREPPAP
;
A
#
# COMPACT_ATOMS: atom_id res chain seq x y z
N MET A 1 0.72 4.59 18.39
CA MET A 1 1.34 4.96 17.09
C MET A 1 2.43 5.97 17.38
N LYS A 2 3.67 5.75 16.91
CA LYS A 2 4.77 6.68 17.20
C LYS A 2 4.57 7.99 16.42
N GLN A 3 4.57 9.12 17.13
CA GLN A 3 4.47 10.44 16.55
C GLN A 3 5.85 11.02 16.24
N PHE A 4 5.93 11.76 15.13
CA PHE A 4 7.11 12.49 14.70
C PHE A 4 6.69 13.89 14.26
N ASP A 5 7.38 14.90 14.78
CA ASP A 5 7.19 16.29 14.40
C ASP A 5 8.30 16.69 13.42
N ILE A 6 7.90 17.18 12.25
CA ILE A 6 8.79 17.53 11.13
C ILE A 6 8.63 19.02 10.84
N GLU A 7 9.70 19.77 11.08
CA GLU A 7 9.76 21.21 10.87
C GLU A 7 10.52 21.49 9.58
N CYS A 8 9.82 21.96 8.56
CA CYS A 8 10.39 22.20 7.23
C CYS A 8 10.81 23.67 7.08
N GLY A 9 11.77 23.97 6.19
CA GLY A 9 12.32 25.31 5.95
C GLY A 9 13.04 25.94 7.15
N VAL A 10 13.52 25.15 8.11
CA VAL A 10 14.32 25.62 9.25
C VAL A 10 15.68 24.93 9.29
N ALA A 11 16.70 25.62 9.84
CA ALA A 11 18.06 25.09 9.92
C ALA A 11 18.26 24.13 11.11
N ALA A 12 17.48 24.29 12.18
CA ALA A 12 17.54 23.49 13.40
C ALA A 12 16.12 23.28 13.95
N PRO A 13 15.86 22.16 14.64
CA PRO A 13 14.53 21.86 15.19
C PRO A 13 14.25 22.71 16.43
N SER A 14 12.98 23.01 16.70
CA SER A 14 12.57 23.80 17.86
C SER A 14 12.71 23.05 19.20
N HIS A 15 12.70 21.71 19.16
CA HIS A 15 12.86 20.84 20.33
C HIS A 15 13.55 19.52 19.96
N ALA A 16 14.00 18.78 20.98
CA ALA A 16 14.88 17.61 20.79
C ALA A 16 14.27 16.46 19.97
N ASP A 17 12.94 16.33 19.99
CA ASP A 17 12.23 15.24 19.30
C ASP A 17 11.76 15.62 17.88
N ALA A 18 11.91 16.88 17.47
CA ALA A 18 11.56 17.33 16.12
C ALA A 18 12.70 17.14 15.11
N ILE A 19 12.31 17.01 13.83
CA ILE A 19 13.23 16.89 12.70
C ILE A 19 13.17 18.15 11.86
N ALA A 20 14.29 18.88 11.81
CA ALA A 20 14.46 19.99 10.88
C ALA A 20 14.76 19.49 9.46
N MET A 21 14.05 20.04 8.47
CA MET A 21 14.25 19.76 7.06
C MET A 21 14.35 21.07 6.27
N ASN A 22 15.31 21.20 5.36
CA ASN A 22 15.42 22.40 4.54
C ASN A 22 15.92 22.09 3.12
N VAL A 23 15.34 22.74 2.11
CA VAL A 23 15.71 22.56 0.68
C VAL A 23 16.79 23.54 0.22
N HIS A 24 17.01 24.63 0.97
CA HIS A 24 18.00 25.66 0.66
C HIS A 24 18.65 26.26 1.92
N GLY A 25 19.61 27.16 1.70
CA GLY A 25 20.33 27.85 2.76
C GLY A 25 21.33 26.99 3.54
N PRO A 26 21.93 27.54 4.62
CA PRO A 26 22.98 26.88 5.40
C PRO A 26 22.56 25.56 6.06
N GLY A 27 21.26 25.37 6.32
CA GLY A 27 20.69 24.16 6.93
C GLY A 27 20.20 23.11 5.92
N LYS A 28 20.55 23.24 4.63
CA LYS A 28 20.07 22.34 3.57
C LYS A 28 20.41 20.88 3.87
N ASN A 29 19.37 20.06 3.93
CA ASN A 29 19.47 18.61 4.09
C ASN A 29 18.47 17.84 3.20
N VAL A 30 17.69 18.55 2.39
CA VAL A 30 16.87 18.02 1.31
C VAL A 30 17.42 18.60 0.01
N ASN A 31 17.86 17.74 -0.89
CA ASN A 31 18.30 18.14 -2.22
C ASN A 31 17.10 18.09 -3.16
N LEU A 32 16.52 19.24 -3.49
CA LEU A 32 15.48 19.41 -4.51
C LEU A 32 16.08 20.16 -5.71
N ARG A 33 16.52 19.44 -6.74
CA ARG A 33 17.12 20.05 -7.94
C ARG A 33 16.08 20.18 -9.06
N VAL A 34 15.42 21.32 -9.08
CA VAL A 34 14.41 21.67 -10.10
C VAL A 34 15.01 22.43 -11.28
N ASP A 35 16.31 22.72 -11.28
CA ASP A 35 16.98 23.49 -12.34
C ASP A 35 16.83 22.85 -13.73
N TYR A 36 16.67 21.52 -13.80
CA TYR A 36 16.41 20.84 -15.07
C TYR A 36 15.02 21.17 -15.64
N ILE A 37 14.03 21.39 -14.77
CA ILE A 37 12.67 21.77 -15.19
C ILE A 37 12.71 23.19 -15.74
N THR A 38 13.30 24.13 -15.01
CA THR A 38 13.38 25.54 -15.43
C THR A 38 14.21 25.71 -16.71
N ARG A 39 15.34 25.00 -16.82
CA ARG A 39 16.19 25.02 -18.03
C ARG A 39 15.48 24.43 -19.26
N THR A 40 14.76 23.33 -19.11
CA THR A 40 14.16 22.64 -20.25
C THR A 40 12.87 23.31 -20.73
N MET A 41 12.13 23.96 -19.81
CA MET A 41 10.78 24.49 -20.09
C MET A 41 10.75 26.01 -20.32
N VAL A 42 11.89 26.71 -20.19
CA VAL A 42 12.07 28.14 -20.50
C VAL A 42 10.95 29.02 -19.90
N GLY A 43 10.74 28.89 -18.58
CA GLY A 43 9.74 29.67 -17.87
C GLY A 43 9.82 29.53 -16.35
N ASN A 44 9.34 30.55 -15.64
CA ASN A 44 9.25 30.53 -14.19
C ASN A 44 8.14 29.57 -13.76
N VAL A 45 8.47 28.63 -12.88
CA VAL A 45 7.49 27.74 -12.27
C VAL A 45 6.61 28.59 -11.34
N PRO A 46 5.27 28.57 -11.47
CA PRO A 46 4.37 29.29 -10.57
C PRO A 46 4.61 28.94 -9.10
N ASP A 47 4.46 29.94 -8.22
CA ASP A 47 4.67 29.80 -6.76
C ASP A 47 3.94 28.59 -6.16
N LEU A 48 2.69 28.37 -6.56
CA LEU A 48 1.90 27.22 -6.11
C LEU A 48 2.53 25.87 -6.49
N LEU A 49 3.10 25.79 -7.69
CA LEU A 49 3.75 24.57 -8.18
C LEU A 49 5.12 24.37 -7.52
N ILE A 50 5.82 25.45 -7.15
CA ILE A 50 7.04 25.36 -6.33
C ILE A 50 6.69 24.87 -4.92
N ASP A 51 5.66 25.43 -4.29
CA ASP A 51 5.16 24.97 -2.99
C ASP A 51 4.85 23.47 -3.02
N LEU A 52 4.17 22.99 -4.06
CA LEU A 52 3.85 21.57 -4.23
C LEU A 52 5.10 20.68 -4.32
N LEU A 53 6.15 21.13 -5.02
CA LEU A 53 7.41 20.40 -5.12
C LEU A 53 8.16 20.36 -3.78
N GLU A 54 8.14 21.44 -3.02
CA GLU A 54 8.72 21.48 -1.68
C GLU A 54 7.98 20.55 -0.72
N VAL A 55 6.63 20.61 -0.69
CA VAL A 55 5.79 19.70 0.09
C VAL A 55 6.10 18.25 -0.25
N ALA A 56 6.15 17.92 -1.54
CA ALA A 56 6.45 16.57 -2.00
C ALA A 56 7.86 16.10 -1.64
N ALA A 57 8.86 16.98 -1.74
CA ALA A 57 10.23 16.69 -1.35
C ALA A 57 10.35 16.44 0.15
N TYR A 58 9.71 17.26 0.99
CA TYR A 58 9.69 17.08 2.44
C TYR A 58 9.02 15.76 2.84
N VAL A 59 7.84 15.46 2.31
CA VAL A 59 7.11 14.21 2.59
C VAL A 59 7.94 12.99 2.18
N TYR A 60 8.54 13.00 0.98
CA TYR A 60 9.39 11.90 0.51
C TYR A 60 10.67 11.73 1.33
N CYS A 61 11.36 12.82 1.63
CA CYS A 61 12.60 12.75 2.40
C CYS A 61 12.34 12.35 3.87
N ALA A 62 11.24 12.79 4.47
CA ALA A 62 10.82 12.39 5.81
C ALA A 62 10.48 10.88 5.87
N ASP A 63 9.74 10.37 4.88
CA ASP A 63 9.42 8.93 4.76
C ASP A 63 10.68 8.07 4.80
N GLN A 64 11.78 8.54 4.20
CA GLN A 64 13.08 7.86 4.18
C GLN A 64 13.92 8.01 5.47
N ARG A 65 13.74 9.09 6.24
CA ARG A 65 14.50 9.31 7.48
C ARG A 65 13.93 8.50 8.64
N LEU A 66 12.61 8.39 8.68
CA LEU A 66 11.86 7.84 9.79
C LEU A 66 11.65 6.33 9.61
N LYS A 67 12.30 5.50 10.42
CA LYS A 67 12.13 4.05 10.30
C LYS A 67 10.70 3.64 10.67
N ARG A 68 10.10 2.79 9.83
CA ARG A 68 9.05 1.87 10.25
C ARG A 68 9.72 0.75 11.04
N GLY A 69 8.97 0.02 11.87
CA GLY A 69 9.49 -1.13 12.63
C GLY A 69 10.21 -2.17 11.76
N SER A 70 10.73 -3.23 12.37
CA SER A 70 11.44 -4.28 11.61
C SER A 70 10.48 -5.03 10.65
N LEU A 71 11.02 -5.56 9.54
CA LEU A 71 10.29 -6.49 8.66
C LEU A 71 9.84 -7.77 9.39
N GLN A 72 10.43 -8.07 10.55
CA GLN A 72 10.07 -9.19 11.40
C GLN A 72 8.84 -8.93 12.27
N LEU A 73 8.30 -7.70 12.24
CA LEU A 73 7.04 -7.34 12.91
C LEU A 73 7.01 -7.72 14.40
N THR A 74 8.13 -7.54 15.09
CA THR A 74 8.18 -7.65 16.56
C THR A 74 7.07 -6.78 17.16
N ASN A 75 6.33 -7.31 18.14
CA ASN A 75 5.18 -6.66 18.77
C ASN A 75 4.02 -6.36 17.79
N PHE A 76 3.61 -7.34 16.98
CA PHE A 76 2.47 -7.24 16.06
C PHE A 76 2.52 -6.08 15.05
N GLY A 77 3.70 -5.53 14.78
CA GLY A 77 3.87 -4.40 13.86
C GLY A 77 3.42 -3.05 14.43
N GLU A 78 3.42 -2.87 15.75
CA GLU A 78 3.07 -1.63 16.45
C GLU A 78 3.76 -0.37 15.88
N SER A 79 5.01 -0.52 15.43
CA SER A 79 5.81 0.57 14.84
C SER A 79 5.68 0.69 13.30
N TRP A 80 4.78 -0.07 12.66
CA TRP A 80 4.61 -0.05 11.20
C TRP A 80 3.95 1.25 10.72
N ARG A 81 2.91 1.69 11.44
CA ARG A 81 2.19 2.93 11.20
C ARG A 81 2.80 4.05 12.03
N ARG A 82 3.05 5.20 11.40
CA ARG A 82 3.60 6.39 12.04
C ARG A 82 2.58 7.51 12.01
N SER A 83 2.65 8.43 12.96
CA SER A 83 1.97 9.72 12.90
C SER A 83 3.00 10.77 12.51
N LEU A 84 2.80 11.44 11.38
CA LEU A 84 3.74 12.43 10.84
C LEU A 84 3.07 13.81 10.86
N ARG A 85 3.58 14.73 11.68
CA ARG A 85 3.11 16.12 11.74
C ARG A 85 4.11 17.03 11.04
N PHE A 86 3.70 17.66 9.95
CA PHE A 86 4.55 18.55 9.18
C PHE A 86 4.19 20.00 9.45
N SER A 87 5.18 20.83 9.79
CA SER A 87 5.06 22.28 9.72
C SER A 87 5.85 22.78 8.50
N ILE A 88 5.16 23.28 7.47
CA ILE A 88 5.75 23.60 6.15
C ILE A 88 5.58 25.09 5.80
N PRO A 89 6.66 25.82 5.50
CA PRO A 89 6.55 27.16 4.94
C PRO A 89 6.18 27.10 3.46
N VAL A 90 5.18 27.88 3.07
CA VAL A 90 4.63 27.96 1.71
C VAL A 90 4.47 29.42 1.29
N ARG A 91 4.50 29.67 -0.02
CA ARG A 91 4.28 31.00 -0.61
C ARG A 91 2.81 31.40 -0.53
N LEU A 92 1.88 30.46 -0.72
CA LEU A 92 0.45 30.73 -0.79
C LEU A 92 -0.33 30.07 0.37
N PRO A 93 -0.15 30.52 1.63
CA PRO A 93 -0.80 29.91 2.79
C PRO A 93 -2.33 29.88 2.68
N GLU A 94 -2.95 30.87 2.05
CA GLU A 94 -4.39 30.95 1.82
C GLU A 94 -4.96 29.79 0.98
N VAL A 95 -4.13 29.13 0.17
CA VAL A 95 -4.49 27.92 -0.57
C VAL A 95 -4.26 26.69 0.30
N TRP A 96 -3.06 26.56 0.87
CA TRP A 96 -2.65 25.36 1.58
C TRP A 96 -3.31 25.19 2.95
N GLN A 97 -3.76 26.27 3.60
CA GLN A 97 -4.45 26.22 4.88
C GLN A 97 -5.94 25.84 4.75
N GLN A 98 -6.49 25.74 3.54
CA GLN A 98 -7.87 25.31 3.36
C GLN A 98 -8.06 23.87 3.88
N ASP A 99 -9.02 23.66 4.78
CA ASP A 99 -9.29 22.35 5.39
C ASP A 99 -9.43 21.25 4.35
N ARG A 100 -10.12 21.54 3.24
CA ARG A 100 -10.31 20.59 2.14
C ARG A 100 -8.97 20.11 1.54
N ILE A 101 -8.03 21.02 1.27
CA ILE A 101 -6.70 20.68 0.72
C ILE A 101 -5.92 19.81 1.71
N GLN A 102 -5.93 20.19 2.99
CA GLN A 102 -5.21 19.45 4.02
C GLN A 102 -5.76 18.03 4.21
N SER A 103 -7.09 17.88 4.26
CA SER A 103 -7.76 16.58 4.37
C SER A 103 -7.47 15.70 3.16
N MET A 104 -7.60 16.20 1.93
CA MET A 104 -7.31 15.41 0.72
C MET A 104 -5.86 14.96 0.65
N LEU A 105 -4.92 15.84 1.01
CA LEU A 105 -3.49 15.51 1.07
C LEU A 105 -3.22 14.42 2.12
N ALA A 106 -3.77 14.57 3.33
CA ALA A 106 -3.59 13.62 4.41
C ALA A 106 -4.20 12.25 4.09
N ASP A 107 -5.43 12.21 3.56
CA ASP A 107 -6.14 10.98 3.22
C ASP A 107 -5.44 10.23 2.07
N THR A 108 -5.00 10.95 1.04
CA THR A 108 -4.29 10.37 -0.10
C THR A 108 -2.95 9.76 0.33
N LEU A 109 -2.17 10.51 1.11
CA LEU A 109 -0.89 10.01 1.66
C LEU A 109 -1.08 8.88 2.66
N GLY A 110 -2.14 8.95 3.48
CA GLY A 110 -2.48 7.92 4.45
C GLY A 110 -2.86 6.61 3.77
N PHE A 111 -3.68 6.65 2.73
CA PHE A 111 -3.97 5.45 1.94
C PHE A 111 -2.73 4.93 1.20
N LEU A 112 -1.89 5.81 0.63
CA LEU A 112 -0.67 5.42 -0.08
C LEU A 112 0.36 4.72 0.82
N SER A 113 0.51 5.18 2.07
CA SER A 113 1.63 4.81 2.94
C SER A 113 1.28 4.09 4.25
N ASP A 114 -0.01 4.01 4.61
CA ASP A 114 -0.52 3.47 5.89
C ASP A 114 -0.08 4.28 7.13
N ASP A 115 0.47 5.48 6.95
CA ASP A 115 0.75 6.43 8.03
C ASP A 115 -0.41 7.41 8.22
N SER A 116 -0.43 8.10 9.35
CA SER A 116 -1.27 9.26 9.58
C SER A 116 -0.48 10.54 9.31
N TYR A 117 -1.12 11.53 8.69
CA TYR A 117 -0.51 12.82 8.35
C TYR A 117 -1.32 13.97 8.95
N SER A 118 -0.61 14.98 9.45
CA SER A 118 -1.17 16.29 9.77
C SER A 118 -0.24 17.38 9.25
N PHE A 119 -0.82 18.47 8.77
CA PHE A 119 -0.08 19.57 8.16
C PHE A 119 -0.38 20.89 8.87
N GLU A 120 0.64 21.72 9.01
CA GLU A 120 0.56 23.07 9.50
C GLU A 120 1.33 23.96 8.51
N PHE A 121 0.59 24.63 7.63
CA PHE A 121 1.16 25.49 6.61
C PHE A 121 1.34 26.90 7.14
N ARG A 122 2.52 27.48 6.94
CA ARG A 122 2.86 28.86 7.37
C ARG A 122 3.44 29.67 6.23
N LYS A 123 3.37 31.00 6.30
CA LYS A 123 3.95 31.87 5.25
C LYS A 123 5.47 31.73 5.23
N ALA A 124 6.05 31.48 4.06
CA ALA A 124 7.49 31.48 3.86
C ALA A 124 8.06 32.92 3.96
N THR A 125 9.09 33.11 4.78
CA THR A 125 9.80 34.39 4.94
C THR A 125 10.99 34.53 3.99
N ASP A 126 11.69 33.43 3.72
CA ASP A 126 12.79 33.31 2.76
C ASP A 126 12.53 32.09 1.84
N PRO A 127 11.62 32.21 0.86
CA PRO A 127 11.22 31.09 0.02
C PRO A 127 12.35 30.65 -0.91
N PHE A 128 12.44 29.35 -1.15
CA PHE A 128 13.35 28.79 -2.15
C PHE A 128 13.08 29.39 -3.54
N GLN A 129 14.05 30.08 -4.13
CA GLN A 129 13.92 30.53 -5.53
C GLN A 129 14.73 29.58 -6.42
N PRO A 130 14.10 28.82 -7.33
CA PRO A 130 14.83 28.11 -8.39
C PRO A 130 15.75 29.13 -9.07
N ARG A 131 17.06 28.86 -9.13
CA ARG A 131 17.97 29.83 -9.73
C ARG A 131 17.66 29.96 -11.22
N ASP A 132 17.45 31.19 -11.68
CA ASP A 132 17.49 31.55 -13.09
C ASP A 132 18.88 31.23 -13.62
N VAL A 133 19.03 30.07 -14.25
CA VAL A 133 20.22 29.78 -15.03
C VAL A 133 19.87 30.08 -16.48
N TYR A 134 19.91 31.37 -16.83
CA TYR A 134 19.95 31.84 -18.20
C TYR A 134 21.20 31.24 -18.88
N PHE A 135 21.08 30.02 -19.41
CA PHE A 135 21.99 29.51 -20.41
C PHE A 135 21.39 29.83 -21.77
N HIS A 136 22.04 30.75 -22.48
CA HIS A 136 21.61 31.21 -23.80
C HIS A 136 21.82 30.14 -24.90
N ASP A 137 22.49 29.01 -24.59
CA ASP A 137 23.15 28.18 -25.60
C ASP A 137 22.87 26.66 -25.58
N LEU A 138 21.99 26.12 -24.73
CA LEU A 138 21.74 24.67 -24.76
C LEU A 138 20.28 24.30 -24.46
N ILE A 139 19.70 23.56 -25.41
CA ILE A 139 18.44 22.80 -25.44
C ILE A 139 17.32 23.53 -26.22
N ASP A 140 16.90 22.89 -27.32
CA ASP A 140 15.69 23.23 -28.08
C ASP A 140 14.56 23.55 -27.11
N ALA A 141 13.97 24.74 -27.25
CA ALA A 141 12.71 25.11 -26.62
C ALA A 141 11.76 23.90 -26.70
N SER A 142 11.07 23.60 -25.59
CA SER A 142 10.10 22.50 -25.50
C SER A 142 9.36 22.34 -26.82
N GLN A 143 9.75 21.32 -27.60
CA GLN A 143 8.90 20.84 -28.67
C GLN A 143 7.57 20.52 -28.00
N ASP A 144 6.47 21.11 -28.48
CA ASP A 144 5.13 20.76 -28.05
C ASP A 144 5.04 19.23 -28.03
N CYS A 145 4.96 18.67 -26.82
CA CYS A 145 4.95 17.23 -26.63
C CYS A 145 3.50 16.77 -26.53
N ASP A 146 3.14 15.72 -27.24
CA ASP A 146 1.79 15.16 -27.19
C ASP A 146 1.45 14.64 -25.79
N GLU A 147 2.43 14.07 -25.07
CA GLU A 147 2.24 13.42 -23.78
C GLU A 147 3.41 13.68 -22.80
N VAL A 148 3.08 13.80 -21.51
CA VAL A 148 4.06 13.81 -20.42
C VAL A 148 3.95 12.48 -19.69
N SER A 149 5.03 11.70 -19.69
CA SER A 149 5.03 10.31 -19.22
C SER A 149 6.08 10.07 -18.14
N MET A 150 5.66 9.45 -17.05
CA MET A 150 6.53 9.13 -15.93
C MET A 150 7.46 7.97 -16.29
N PHE A 151 8.77 8.18 -16.17
CA PHE A 151 9.80 7.25 -16.62
C PHE A 151 10.72 6.79 -15.50
N SER A 152 10.48 5.59 -14.96
CA SER A 152 11.27 5.06 -13.84
C SER A 152 12.53 4.31 -14.30
N GLY A 153 12.57 3.86 -15.56
CA GLY A 153 13.59 2.97 -16.10
C GLY A 153 13.29 1.47 -15.89
N GLY A 154 12.13 1.14 -15.28
CA GLY A 154 11.62 -0.22 -15.19
C GLY A 154 10.94 -0.70 -16.48
N VAL A 155 10.69 -2.01 -16.57
CA VAL A 155 10.11 -2.64 -17.77
C VAL A 155 8.77 -2.01 -18.18
N ASP A 156 7.91 -1.67 -17.21
CA ASP A 156 6.58 -1.11 -17.48
C ASP A 156 6.67 0.30 -18.05
N SER A 157 7.44 1.18 -17.40
CA SER A 157 7.66 2.54 -17.90
C SER A 157 8.38 2.56 -19.25
N PHE A 158 9.23 1.58 -19.52
CA PHE A 158 9.88 1.44 -20.82
C PHE A 158 8.92 0.93 -21.89
N ALA A 159 8.13 -0.11 -21.60
CA ALA A 159 7.10 -0.61 -22.50
C ALA A 159 6.04 0.45 -22.83
N GLY A 160 5.62 1.24 -21.84
CA GLY A 160 4.72 2.38 -22.05
C GLY A 160 5.34 3.49 -22.89
N GLY A 161 6.60 3.86 -22.61
CA GLY A 161 7.32 4.83 -23.45
C GLY A 161 7.49 4.35 -24.90
N LEU A 162 7.74 3.05 -25.11
CA LEU A 162 7.78 2.45 -26.44
C LEU A 162 6.41 2.45 -27.14
N GLN A 163 5.33 2.18 -26.40
CA GLN A 163 3.97 2.28 -26.93
C GLN A 163 3.73 3.69 -27.49
N ASP A 164 3.99 4.74 -26.70
CA ASP A 164 3.75 6.10 -27.15
C ASP A 164 4.67 6.50 -28.32
N VAL A 165 5.98 6.28 -28.17
CA VAL A 165 6.99 6.85 -29.08
C VAL A 165 7.12 6.05 -30.38
N VAL A 166 7.05 4.73 -30.29
CA VAL A 166 7.35 3.83 -31.42
C VAL A 166 6.06 3.39 -32.11
N LEU A 167 5.10 2.89 -31.35
CA LEU A 167 3.86 2.33 -31.91
C LEU A 167 2.86 3.42 -32.27
N ASP A 168 2.61 4.35 -31.35
CA ASP A 168 1.65 5.46 -31.54
C ASP A 168 2.30 6.69 -32.20
N LYS A 169 3.63 6.70 -32.32
CA LYS A 169 4.44 7.76 -32.97
C LYS A 169 4.25 9.15 -32.37
N ARG A 170 3.89 9.24 -31.09
CA ARG A 170 3.73 10.48 -30.33
C ARG A 170 5.08 11.07 -29.92
N SER A 171 5.10 12.39 -29.77
CA SER A 171 6.16 13.10 -29.06
C SER A 171 5.90 13.04 -27.55
N VAL A 172 6.91 12.67 -26.77
CA VAL A 172 6.77 12.38 -25.33
C VAL A 172 7.85 13.09 -24.54
N CYS A 173 7.42 13.75 -23.46
CA CYS A 173 8.32 14.22 -22.41
C CYS A 173 8.41 13.16 -21.31
N LEU A 174 9.55 12.49 -21.24
CA LEU A 174 9.84 11.49 -20.21
C LEU A 174 10.33 12.18 -18.93
N VAL A 175 9.62 11.95 -17.82
CA VAL A 175 9.95 12.53 -16.52
C VAL A 175 10.60 11.48 -15.64
N GLY A 176 11.89 11.64 -15.32
CA GLY A 176 12.64 10.71 -14.48
C GLY A 176 12.90 11.24 -13.08
N HIS A 177 12.65 10.44 -12.04
CA HIS A 177 13.13 10.73 -10.69
C HIS A 177 14.39 9.92 -10.38
N SER A 178 15.50 10.64 -10.20
CA SER A 178 16.81 10.12 -9.85
C SER A 178 17.01 10.09 -8.33
N SER A 179 16.71 8.94 -7.71
CA SER A 179 16.98 8.71 -6.28
C SER A 179 18.44 8.30 -6.00
N SER A 180 19.20 7.98 -7.04
CA SER A 180 20.64 7.71 -7.01
C SER A 180 21.23 7.81 -8.41
N THR A 181 22.55 7.95 -8.51
CA THR A 181 23.29 7.96 -9.79
C THR A 181 23.07 6.69 -10.61
N LYS A 182 22.93 5.52 -9.95
CA LYS A 182 22.64 4.25 -10.63
C LYS A 182 21.29 4.26 -11.35
N VAL A 183 20.26 4.82 -10.71
CA VAL A 183 18.91 4.94 -11.28
C VAL A 183 18.92 5.90 -12.47
N GLN A 184 19.58 7.05 -12.33
CA GLN A 184 19.73 8.01 -13.41
C GLN A 184 20.44 7.37 -14.62
N SER A 185 21.54 6.64 -14.39
CA SER A 185 22.31 5.99 -15.47
C SER A 185 21.46 5.00 -16.27
N ILE A 186 20.59 4.22 -15.62
CA ILE A 186 19.65 3.33 -16.32
C ILE A 186 18.66 4.11 -17.19
N GLN A 187 18.05 5.16 -16.63
CA GLN A 187 17.09 5.99 -17.37
C GLN A 187 17.76 6.65 -18.58
N GLN A 188 18.93 7.23 -18.39
CA GLN A 188 19.70 7.88 -19.46
C GLN A 188 20.10 6.87 -20.55
N THR A 189 20.60 5.70 -20.17
CA THR A 189 20.98 4.64 -21.13
C THR A 189 19.80 4.22 -22.01
N LEU A 190 18.60 4.08 -21.43
CA LEU A 190 17.39 3.74 -22.19
C LEU A 190 16.98 4.88 -23.13
N VAL A 191 17.03 6.13 -22.67
CA VAL A 191 16.73 7.30 -23.50
C VAL A 191 17.70 7.40 -24.66
N ASP A 192 19.00 7.25 -24.41
CA ASP A 192 20.04 7.32 -25.44
C ASP A 192 19.87 6.19 -26.46
N ALA A 193 19.58 4.96 -26.01
CA ALA A 193 19.28 3.85 -26.90
C ALA A 193 18.06 4.13 -27.82
N LEU A 194 17.01 4.79 -27.30
CA LEU A 194 15.87 5.18 -28.13
C LEU A 194 16.24 6.27 -29.15
N LYS A 195 17.10 7.22 -28.76
CA LYS A 195 17.61 8.26 -29.66
C LYS A 195 18.44 7.65 -30.79
N GLU A 196 19.38 6.76 -30.46
CA GLU A 196 20.20 6.02 -31.43
C GLU A 196 19.37 5.20 -32.42
N ARG A 197 18.17 4.77 -32.02
CA ARG A 197 17.19 4.10 -32.87
C ARG A 197 16.35 5.04 -33.74
N GLY A 198 16.68 6.34 -33.77
CA GLY A 198 16.03 7.35 -34.61
C GLY A 198 14.79 8.02 -34.02
N HIS A 199 14.58 7.91 -32.70
CA HIS A 199 13.45 8.54 -32.00
C HIS A 199 13.79 9.86 -31.30
N GLU A 200 14.97 10.43 -31.57
CA GLU A 200 15.46 11.67 -30.96
C GLU A 200 14.52 12.87 -31.06
N ARG A 201 13.77 13.00 -32.16
CA ARG A 201 12.80 14.09 -32.38
C ARG A 201 11.45 13.86 -31.70
N ARG A 202 11.24 12.71 -31.07
CA ARG A 202 9.99 12.37 -30.36
C ARG A 202 10.20 12.23 -28.85
N ILE A 203 11.43 12.36 -28.35
CA ILE A 203 11.72 12.13 -26.94
C ILE A 203 12.45 13.33 -26.36
N SER A 204 11.82 13.98 -25.39
CA SER A 204 12.53 14.80 -24.40
C SER A 204 12.61 14.03 -23.09
N TYR A 205 13.66 14.30 -22.29
CA TYR A 205 13.86 13.64 -21.01
C TYR A 205 14.27 14.66 -19.96
N ILE A 206 13.51 14.72 -18.86
CA ILE A 206 13.75 15.63 -17.74
C ILE A 206 14.14 14.80 -16.50
N PRO A 207 15.43 14.72 -16.16
CA PRO A 207 15.89 14.06 -14.94
C PRO A 207 15.77 15.02 -13.75
N VAL A 208 14.95 14.67 -12.76
CA VAL A 208 14.80 15.43 -11.52
C VAL A 208 15.42 14.68 -10.35
N TRP A 209 16.22 15.39 -9.56
CA TRP A 209 16.91 14.84 -8.39
C TRP A 209 16.25 15.33 -7.12
N VAL A 210 15.68 14.39 -6.36
CA VAL A 210 15.13 14.65 -5.04
C VAL A 210 15.68 13.60 -4.07
N THR A 211 16.51 14.02 -3.12
CA THR A 211 17.17 13.09 -2.19
C THR A 211 17.39 13.75 -0.83
N ASN A 212 17.53 12.92 0.21
CA ASN A 212 18.18 13.38 1.43
C ASN A 212 19.64 13.77 1.15
N GLU A 213 20.10 14.86 1.76
CA GLU A 213 21.46 15.38 1.67
C GLU A 213 22.05 15.46 3.08
N ASN A 214 23.29 14.99 3.25
CA ASN A 214 23.98 14.94 4.55
C ASN A 214 23.26 14.17 5.66
N VAL A 215 22.23 13.37 5.33
CA VAL A 215 21.43 12.59 6.28
C VAL A 215 21.19 11.19 5.72
N ASN A 216 21.32 10.17 6.56
CA ASN A 216 21.11 8.78 6.17
C ASN A 216 19.61 8.49 5.92
N ALA A 217 19.29 8.03 4.72
CA ALA A 217 18.03 7.36 4.43
C ALA A 217 18.06 5.97 5.09
N ASN A 218 17.25 5.82 6.14
CA ASN A 218 17.20 4.69 7.04
C ASN A 218 15.98 3.78 6.82
N GLU A 219 14.95 4.33 6.18
CA GLU A 219 13.73 3.65 5.76
C GLU A 219 13.77 3.43 4.24
N TYR A 220 13.61 2.18 3.82
CA TYR A 220 13.85 1.75 2.45
C TYR A 220 12.59 1.43 1.66
N THR A 221 11.42 1.47 2.31
CA THR A 221 10.14 1.18 1.65
C THR A 221 9.69 2.27 0.67
N GLN A 222 10.11 3.53 0.87
CA GLN A 222 9.86 4.66 -0.05
C GLN A 222 8.39 4.78 -0.49
N ARG A 223 7.46 4.66 0.46
CA ARG A 223 6.01 4.55 0.19
C ARG A 223 5.43 5.82 -0.43
N THR A 224 6.00 6.98 -0.12
CA THR A 224 5.55 8.27 -0.65
C THR A 224 6.28 8.69 -1.94
N ARG A 225 7.14 7.82 -2.52
CA ARG A 225 7.87 8.14 -3.76
C ARG A 225 6.93 8.42 -4.94
N SER A 226 5.79 7.73 -5.04
CA SER A 226 4.83 7.98 -6.12
C SER A 226 4.13 9.33 -5.99
N PHE A 227 3.88 9.81 -4.77
CA PHE A 227 3.37 11.17 -4.55
C PHE A 227 4.34 12.21 -5.11
N LEU A 228 5.62 12.11 -4.74
CA LEU A 228 6.66 12.96 -5.31
C LEU A 228 6.69 12.87 -6.84
N PHE A 229 6.63 11.66 -7.38
CA PHE A 229 6.69 11.45 -8.82
C PHE A 229 5.46 12.05 -9.52
N ALA A 230 4.27 11.96 -8.92
CA ALA A 230 3.06 12.58 -9.44
C ALA A 230 3.12 14.11 -9.40
N CYS A 231 3.67 14.71 -8.34
CA CYS A 231 3.88 16.15 -8.28
C CYS A 231 4.85 16.63 -9.38
N LEU A 232 5.93 15.89 -9.64
CA LEU A 232 6.84 16.18 -10.74
C LEU A 232 6.14 16.09 -12.11
N GLY A 233 5.34 15.04 -12.31
CA GLY A 233 4.52 14.87 -13.51
C GLY A 233 3.55 16.03 -13.72
N LEU A 234 2.85 16.45 -12.66
CA LEU A 234 1.95 17.59 -12.71
C LEU A 234 2.68 18.88 -13.09
N VAL A 235 3.78 19.20 -12.41
CA VAL A 235 4.51 20.46 -12.68
C VAL A 235 4.99 20.49 -14.13
N ILE A 236 5.57 19.41 -14.62
CA ILE A 236 6.07 19.33 -16.00
C ILE A 236 4.91 19.38 -16.99
N ALA A 237 3.80 18.68 -16.73
CA ALA A 237 2.60 18.76 -17.56
C ALA A 237 2.05 20.20 -17.64
N ARG A 238 1.93 20.89 -16.51
CA ARG A 238 1.46 22.28 -16.46
C ARG A 238 2.41 23.23 -17.17
N MET A 239 3.72 23.05 -17.02
CA MET A 239 4.74 23.80 -17.75
C MET A 239 4.71 23.53 -19.26
N SER A 240 4.27 22.33 -19.69
CA SER A 240 3.99 21.98 -21.10
C SER A 240 2.60 22.42 -21.58
N GLY A 241 1.83 23.17 -20.78
CA GLY A 241 0.47 23.56 -21.14
C GLY A 241 -0.56 22.42 -21.16
N LYS A 242 -0.25 21.28 -20.53
CA LYS A 242 -1.12 20.10 -20.44
C LYS A 242 -1.78 20.02 -19.07
N ASP A 243 -2.95 19.37 -19.02
CA ASP A 243 -3.71 19.11 -17.79
C ASP A 243 -3.78 17.61 -17.47
N ARG A 244 -2.90 16.84 -18.12
CA ARG A 244 -2.85 15.38 -18.02
C ARG A 244 -1.42 14.88 -18.16
N PHE A 245 -1.13 13.80 -17.46
CA PHE A 245 0.12 13.05 -17.60
C PHE A 245 -0.11 11.57 -17.31
N THR A 246 0.85 10.74 -17.71
CA THR A 246 0.68 9.30 -17.76
C THR A 246 1.71 8.56 -16.92
N PHE A 247 1.23 7.63 -16.09
CA PHE A 247 2.03 6.58 -15.47
C PHE A 247 1.94 5.28 -16.26
N TYR A 248 2.95 4.45 -16.09
CA TYR A 248 3.03 3.14 -16.72
C TYR A 248 3.39 2.09 -15.68
N GLU A 249 2.38 1.36 -15.23
CA GLU A 249 2.52 0.20 -14.34
C GLU A 249 1.43 -0.82 -14.67
N ASN A 250 1.79 -2.08 -14.82
CA ASN A 250 0.82 -3.16 -15.03
C ASN A 250 -0.25 -3.20 -13.94
N GLY A 251 -1.41 -3.78 -14.27
CA GLY A 251 -2.57 -3.80 -13.38
C GLY A 251 -2.34 -4.57 -12.08
N VAL A 252 -1.64 -5.71 -12.14
CA VAL A 252 -1.43 -6.58 -10.98
C VAL A 252 -0.61 -5.87 -9.91
N VAL A 253 0.47 -5.18 -10.31
CA VAL A 253 1.31 -4.38 -9.40
C VAL A 253 0.63 -3.05 -9.03
N SER A 254 -0.28 -2.52 -9.84
CA SER A 254 -1.04 -1.33 -9.49
C SER A 254 -2.02 -1.61 -8.33
N ILE A 255 -2.72 -2.75 -8.37
CA ILE A 255 -3.60 -3.19 -7.28
C ILE A 255 -2.79 -3.71 -6.09
N ASN A 256 -1.74 -4.48 -6.36
CA ASN A 256 -0.78 -5.02 -5.40
C ASN A 256 -1.42 -5.68 -4.16
N PRO A 257 -2.28 -6.69 -4.33
CA PRO A 257 -2.82 -7.42 -3.17
C PRO A 257 -1.68 -8.10 -2.40
N PRO A 258 -1.87 -8.35 -1.10
CA PRO A 258 -0.84 -8.92 -0.25
C PRO A 258 -0.54 -10.37 -0.63
N VAL A 259 0.56 -10.56 -1.35
CA VAL A 259 1.01 -11.86 -1.85
C VAL A 259 1.43 -12.82 -0.72
N ALA A 260 1.81 -12.31 0.45
CA ALA A 260 2.11 -13.09 1.64
C ALA A 260 1.21 -12.67 2.80
N GLY A 261 0.77 -13.62 3.64
CA GLY A 261 -0.21 -13.38 4.72
C GLY A 261 0.27 -12.45 5.84
N ASP A 262 1.56 -12.15 5.93
CA ASP A 262 2.13 -11.12 6.80
C ASP A 262 2.32 -9.77 6.10
N VAL A 263 2.00 -9.66 4.82
CA VAL A 263 2.05 -8.43 4.01
C VAL A 263 0.67 -7.74 3.98
N VAL A 264 -0.19 -8.02 4.96
CA VAL A 264 -1.52 -7.39 5.09
C VAL A 264 -1.41 -5.89 5.47
N GLY A 265 -2.29 -5.05 4.92
CA GLY A 265 -2.30 -3.59 5.12
C GLY A 265 -1.41 -2.84 4.11
N GLY A 266 -0.96 -1.61 4.41
CA GLY A 266 -0.04 -0.88 3.52
C GLY A 266 1.39 -1.43 3.48
N ARG A 267 1.56 -2.72 3.79
CA ARG A 267 2.77 -3.52 3.57
C ARG A 267 2.96 -3.83 2.08
N ALA A 268 1.91 -3.85 1.26
CA ALA A 268 1.98 -3.78 -0.19
C ALA A 268 2.01 -2.32 -0.68
N THR A 269 2.85 -1.98 -1.68
CA THR A 269 3.01 -0.61 -2.18
C THR A 269 1.82 -0.22 -3.05
N ARG A 270 1.16 0.90 -2.80
CA ARG A 270 -0.02 1.37 -3.56
C ARG A 270 0.33 2.45 -4.60
N THR A 271 1.53 2.34 -5.17
CA THR A 271 2.20 3.37 -6.00
C THR A 271 1.31 3.97 -7.09
N THR A 272 0.62 3.12 -7.85
CA THR A 272 -0.27 3.47 -8.97
C THR A 272 -1.68 2.93 -8.77
N HIS A 273 -2.06 2.71 -7.51
CA HIS A 273 -3.38 2.18 -7.17
C HIS A 273 -4.47 3.17 -7.61
N PRO A 274 -5.58 2.72 -8.24
CA PRO A 274 -6.63 3.61 -8.75
C PRO A 274 -7.14 4.62 -7.71
N ARG A 275 -7.38 4.17 -6.47
CA ARG A 275 -7.76 5.06 -5.34
C ARG A 275 -6.72 6.15 -5.03
N VAL A 276 -5.43 5.86 -5.15
CA VAL A 276 -4.37 6.88 -4.97
C VAL A 276 -4.45 7.90 -6.10
N PHE A 277 -4.59 7.45 -7.36
CA PHE A 277 -4.75 8.36 -8.49
C PHE A 277 -5.98 9.23 -8.35
N ARG A 278 -7.11 8.69 -7.90
CA ARG A 278 -8.32 9.47 -7.66
C ARG A 278 -8.10 10.58 -6.62
N GLY A 279 -7.44 10.26 -5.50
CA GLY A 279 -7.09 11.24 -4.48
C GLY A 279 -6.12 12.32 -4.99
N LEU A 280 -5.13 11.94 -5.81
CA LEU A 280 -4.20 12.88 -6.44
C LEU A 280 -4.87 13.76 -7.49
N GLU A 281 -5.74 13.21 -8.34
CA GLU A 281 -6.51 13.98 -9.31
C GLU A 281 -7.41 15.00 -8.61
N GLU A 282 -8.09 14.62 -7.52
CA GLU A 282 -8.93 15.56 -6.75
C GLU A 282 -8.09 16.65 -6.08
N LEU A 283 -6.98 16.27 -5.43
CA LEU A 283 -6.06 17.21 -4.80
C LEU A 283 -5.51 18.22 -5.82
N PHE A 284 -4.96 17.74 -6.95
CA PHE A 284 -4.37 18.59 -7.97
C PHE A 284 -5.41 19.46 -8.67
N SER A 285 -6.61 18.92 -8.90
CA SER A 285 -7.68 19.69 -9.53
C SER A 285 -8.17 20.81 -8.63
N THR A 286 -8.26 20.56 -7.32
CA THR A 286 -8.66 21.57 -6.34
C THR A 286 -7.57 22.62 -6.14
N LEU A 287 -6.30 22.21 -6.08
CA LEU A 287 -5.18 23.15 -5.97
C LEU A 287 -5.12 24.14 -7.14
N LEU A 288 -5.35 23.65 -8.36
CA LEU A 288 -5.22 24.45 -9.59
C LEU A 288 -6.53 25.06 -10.09
N ASP A 289 -7.64 24.82 -9.39
CA ASP A 289 -9.00 25.15 -9.81
C ASP A 289 -9.28 24.74 -11.28
N ARG A 290 -8.93 23.50 -11.60
CA ARG A 290 -8.92 22.99 -12.97
C ARG A 290 -9.00 21.46 -13.01
N PRO A 291 -9.68 20.83 -13.98
CA PRO A 291 -9.63 19.38 -14.13
C PRO A 291 -8.22 18.88 -14.47
N ILE A 292 -7.64 18.07 -13.59
CA ILE A 292 -6.36 17.36 -13.79
C ILE A 292 -6.61 15.86 -13.88
N SER A 293 -5.97 15.19 -14.83
CA SER A 293 -6.08 13.72 -14.98
C SER A 293 -4.74 12.99 -14.96
N ILE A 294 -4.73 11.81 -14.35
CA ILE A 294 -3.61 10.88 -14.29
C ILE A 294 -4.03 9.59 -14.98
N ARG A 295 -3.32 9.19 -16.04
CA ARG A 295 -3.63 7.95 -16.77
C ARG A 295 -2.68 6.82 -16.40
N ASN A 296 -3.17 5.58 -16.49
CA ASN A 296 -2.33 4.39 -16.58
C ASN A 296 -2.87 3.42 -17.65
N PRO A 297 -2.40 3.54 -18.90
CA PRO A 297 -2.84 2.68 -20.01
C PRO A 297 -2.56 1.19 -19.79
N LEU A 298 -1.64 0.82 -18.89
CA LEU A 298 -1.26 -0.57 -18.63
C LEU A 298 -2.06 -1.21 -17.48
N GLN A 299 -3.03 -0.49 -16.91
CA GLN A 299 -3.80 -0.94 -15.73
C GLN A 299 -4.57 -2.25 -15.93
N TRP A 300 -4.82 -2.66 -17.17
CA TRP A 300 -5.53 -3.91 -17.52
C TRP A 300 -4.62 -4.99 -18.10
N LEU A 301 -3.30 -4.78 -18.06
CA LEU A 301 -2.30 -5.70 -18.57
C LEU A 301 -1.53 -6.36 -17.43
N THR A 302 -1.17 -7.62 -17.64
CA THR A 302 -0.25 -8.43 -16.84
C THR A 302 1.20 -8.06 -17.13
N LYS A 303 2.14 -8.47 -16.27
CA LYS A 303 3.57 -8.22 -16.54
C LYS A 303 4.05 -8.89 -17.84
N ARG A 304 3.51 -10.07 -18.16
CA ARG A 304 3.75 -10.79 -19.42
C ARG A 304 3.35 -9.92 -20.62
N GLU A 305 2.12 -9.42 -20.64
CA GLU A 305 1.59 -8.61 -21.76
C GLU A 305 2.35 -7.28 -21.89
N VAL A 306 2.69 -6.63 -20.77
CA VAL A 306 3.55 -5.44 -20.78
C VAL A 306 4.92 -5.75 -21.39
N THR A 307 5.50 -6.90 -21.08
CA THR A 307 6.81 -7.31 -21.64
C THR A 307 6.71 -7.57 -23.15
N LEU A 308 5.61 -8.17 -23.62
CA LEU A 308 5.36 -8.39 -25.05
C LEU A 308 5.30 -7.09 -25.86
N LYS A 309 4.84 -5.97 -25.27
CA LYS A 309 4.86 -4.66 -25.95
C LYS A 309 6.25 -4.21 -26.36
N ILE A 310 7.30 -4.58 -25.61
CA ILE A 310 8.68 -4.28 -25.96
C ILE A 310 9.10 -5.03 -27.24
N LYS A 311 8.63 -6.28 -27.37
CA LYS A 311 8.84 -7.11 -28.57
C LYS A 311 8.05 -6.58 -29.76
N GLU A 312 6.79 -6.19 -29.55
CA GLU A 312 5.93 -5.57 -30.57
C GLU A 312 6.55 -4.28 -31.14
N ALA A 313 7.21 -3.49 -30.29
CA ALA A 313 7.95 -2.29 -30.70
C ALA A 313 9.30 -2.59 -31.40
N GLY A 314 9.69 -3.85 -31.56
CA GLY A 314 10.96 -4.23 -32.18
C GLY A 314 12.20 -3.92 -31.33
N MET A 315 12.04 -3.79 -30.02
CA MET A 315 13.09 -3.35 -29.08
C MET A 315 13.40 -4.40 -28.00
N ALA A 316 13.18 -5.68 -28.32
CA ALA A 316 13.39 -6.79 -27.38
C ALA A 316 14.82 -6.83 -26.82
N ASP A 317 15.83 -6.44 -27.61
CA ASP A 317 17.23 -6.40 -27.19
C ASP A 317 17.52 -5.37 -26.09
N LEU A 318 16.67 -4.35 -25.93
CA LEU A 318 16.80 -3.33 -24.89
C LEU A 318 16.20 -3.78 -23.54
N LEU A 319 15.54 -4.95 -23.48
CA LEU A 319 14.89 -5.45 -22.26
C LEU A 319 15.86 -5.53 -21.07
N ALA A 320 17.07 -6.08 -21.28
CA ALA A 320 18.10 -6.24 -20.25
C ALA A 320 18.70 -4.91 -19.75
N LEU A 321 18.43 -3.79 -20.42
CA LEU A 321 18.84 -2.46 -19.97
C LEU A 321 17.89 -1.89 -18.92
N THR A 322 16.63 -2.32 -18.92
CA THR A 322 15.61 -1.89 -17.95
C THR A 322 15.86 -2.48 -16.56
N ASN A 323 15.37 -1.80 -15.51
CA ASN A 323 15.54 -2.27 -14.13
C ASN A 323 14.30 -2.02 -13.25
N SER A 324 13.65 -3.10 -12.81
CA SER A 324 12.49 -3.06 -11.91
C SER A 324 12.86 -3.28 -10.42
N CYS A 325 14.14 -3.47 -10.09
CA CYS A 325 14.55 -3.86 -8.73
C CYS A 325 14.38 -2.70 -7.73
N THR A 326 13.93 -3.00 -6.51
CA THR A 326 13.75 -1.99 -5.44
C THR A 326 14.97 -1.87 -4.52
N ARG A 327 16.06 -2.59 -4.79
CA ARG A 327 17.27 -2.64 -3.95
C ARG A 327 18.52 -2.12 -4.68
N PRO A 328 18.59 -0.82 -5.08
CA PRO A 328 19.68 -0.27 -5.88
C PRO A 328 21.07 -0.37 -5.26
N ARG A 329 21.15 -0.44 -3.94
CA ARG A 329 22.41 -0.64 -3.22
C ARG A 329 23.05 -2.00 -3.51
N SER A 330 22.25 -3.00 -3.85
CA SER A 330 22.74 -4.34 -4.19
C SER A 330 23.26 -4.48 -5.62
N TRP A 331 22.95 -3.54 -6.52
CA TRP A 331 23.25 -3.70 -7.95
C TRP A 331 24.74 -3.66 -8.25
N THR A 332 25.16 -4.52 -9.17
CA THR A 332 26.49 -4.51 -9.81
C THR A 332 26.33 -4.33 -11.31
N THR A 333 27.44 -4.11 -12.02
CA THR A 333 27.43 -4.00 -13.50
C THR A 333 26.88 -5.27 -14.17
N LYS A 334 27.17 -6.44 -13.60
CA LYS A 334 26.69 -7.74 -14.10
C LYS A 334 25.30 -8.09 -13.57
N GLN A 335 25.05 -7.88 -12.29
CA GLN A 335 23.82 -8.29 -11.61
C GLN A 335 23.01 -7.07 -11.17
N LYS A 336 22.10 -6.66 -12.06
CA LYS A 336 21.22 -5.51 -11.86
C LYS A 336 19.96 -5.85 -11.05
N HIS A 337 19.62 -7.13 -10.92
CA HIS A 337 18.44 -7.61 -10.20
C HIS A 337 18.82 -8.45 -8.99
N CYS A 338 18.14 -8.27 -7.87
CA CYS A 338 18.41 -9.08 -6.67
C CYS A 338 17.78 -10.47 -6.72
N GLY A 339 16.71 -10.69 -7.52
CA GLY A 339 16.01 -11.99 -7.59
C GLY A 339 15.20 -12.38 -6.34
N ALA A 340 15.16 -11.51 -5.32
CA ALA A 340 14.48 -11.75 -4.04
C ALA A 340 13.28 -10.83 -3.78
N CYS A 341 13.30 -9.59 -4.27
CA CYS A 341 12.18 -8.68 -4.04
C CYS A 341 11.00 -9.01 -4.97
N SER A 342 9.79 -8.67 -4.54
CA SER A 342 8.55 -8.92 -5.29
C SER A 342 8.62 -8.40 -6.73
N GLN A 343 9.17 -7.21 -6.94
CA GLN A 343 9.34 -6.61 -8.27
C GLN A 343 10.31 -7.37 -9.18
N CYS A 344 11.35 -8.01 -8.63
CA CYS A 344 12.24 -8.88 -9.42
C CYS A 344 11.58 -10.22 -9.74
N ILE A 345 10.83 -10.79 -8.80
CA ILE A 345 10.09 -12.04 -8.98
C ILE A 345 9.02 -11.86 -10.06
N ASP A 346 8.17 -10.85 -9.91
CA ASP A 346 7.10 -10.53 -10.86
C ASP A 346 7.66 -10.23 -12.27
N ARG A 347 8.72 -9.42 -12.35
CA ARG A 347 9.45 -9.18 -13.61
C ARG A 347 9.91 -10.49 -14.24
N ARG A 348 10.58 -11.37 -13.48
CA ARG A 348 11.18 -12.58 -14.06
C ARG A 348 10.11 -13.57 -14.52
N PHE A 349 9.02 -13.71 -13.78
CA PHE A 349 7.84 -14.46 -14.25
C PHE A 349 7.28 -13.86 -15.55
N GLY A 350 7.10 -12.54 -15.62
CA GLY A 350 6.61 -11.87 -16.83
C GLY A 350 7.51 -12.07 -18.05
N VAL A 351 8.82 -11.95 -17.89
CA VAL A 351 9.82 -12.15 -18.96
C VAL A 351 9.83 -13.60 -19.46
N MET A 352 9.79 -14.57 -18.55
CA MET A 352 9.78 -15.99 -18.91
C MET A 352 8.46 -16.39 -19.58
N ALA A 353 7.32 -15.94 -19.05
CA ALA A 353 6.00 -16.21 -19.64
C ALA A 353 5.78 -15.52 -21.00
N ALA A 354 6.58 -14.51 -21.33
CA ALA A 354 6.58 -13.84 -22.63
C ALA A 354 7.53 -14.49 -23.65
N ASP A 355 8.20 -15.60 -23.29
CA ASP A 355 9.25 -16.25 -24.08
C ASP A 355 10.40 -15.29 -24.44
N MET A 356 10.76 -14.41 -23.50
CA MET A 356 11.80 -13.38 -23.67
C MET A 356 13.02 -13.58 -22.76
N ALA A 357 13.15 -14.75 -22.12
CA ALA A 357 14.27 -15.07 -21.25
C ALA A 357 15.64 -15.03 -21.98
N SER A 358 15.69 -15.24 -23.30
CA SER A 358 16.91 -15.10 -24.09
C SER A 358 17.41 -13.66 -24.22
N PHE A 359 16.52 -12.67 -24.09
CA PHE A 359 16.88 -11.23 -24.10
C PHE A 359 17.28 -10.71 -22.73
N GLU A 360 17.08 -11.51 -21.67
CA GLU A 360 17.49 -11.19 -20.30
C GLU A 360 18.04 -12.46 -19.64
N PRO A 361 19.35 -12.71 -19.72
CA PRO A 361 19.95 -13.91 -19.14
C PRO A 361 19.74 -13.99 -17.62
N ALA A 362 19.68 -15.21 -17.08
CA ALA A 362 19.48 -15.45 -15.64
C ALA A 362 20.62 -14.84 -14.79
N GLU A 363 21.81 -14.72 -15.35
CA GLU A 363 23.00 -14.14 -14.74
C GLU A 363 22.86 -12.64 -14.41
N ASN A 364 21.85 -11.97 -14.98
CA ASN A 364 21.48 -10.60 -14.59
C ASN A 364 20.89 -10.53 -13.17
N TYR A 365 20.51 -11.69 -12.61
CA TYR A 365 19.96 -11.86 -11.28
C TYR A 365 21.01 -12.41 -10.31
N LYS A 366 20.99 -11.91 -9.07
CA LYS A 366 21.79 -12.50 -7.97
C LYS A 366 21.26 -13.86 -7.54
N ILE A 367 19.95 -14.02 -7.60
CA ILE A 367 19.24 -15.24 -7.24
C ILE A 367 18.35 -15.56 -8.43
N ASP A 368 18.69 -16.63 -9.15
CA ASP A 368 17.83 -17.14 -10.22
C ASP A 368 16.43 -17.47 -9.67
N LEU A 369 15.39 -17.27 -10.49
CA LEU A 369 14.02 -17.43 -10.04
C LEU A 369 13.72 -18.88 -9.62
N LEU A 370 14.12 -19.84 -10.47
CA LEU A 370 13.65 -21.21 -10.40
C LEU A 370 14.59 -22.14 -9.66
N THR A 371 15.90 -22.02 -9.91
CA THR A 371 16.90 -23.05 -9.58
C THR A 371 17.89 -22.66 -8.49
N ALA A 372 18.07 -21.35 -8.22
CA ALA A 372 19.02 -20.90 -7.20
C ALA A 372 18.60 -21.33 -5.79
N ASP A 373 19.60 -21.58 -4.94
CA ASP A 373 19.38 -21.81 -3.51
C ASP A 373 18.88 -20.54 -2.82
N ARG A 374 17.71 -20.61 -2.20
CA ARG A 374 17.08 -19.51 -1.43
C ARG A 374 17.09 -19.78 0.08
N SER A 375 17.99 -20.64 0.56
CA SER A 375 18.20 -20.94 1.99
C SER A 375 18.60 -19.71 2.81
N ALA A 376 19.11 -18.65 2.16
CA ALA A 376 19.42 -17.37 2.79
C ALA A 376 18.16 -16.59 3.21
N LYS A 377 18.27 -15.88 4.34
CA LYS A 377 17.25 -15.07 5.05
C LYS A 377 16.09 -14.56 4.16
N ASP A 378 14.89 -15.11 4.35
CA ASP A 378 13.60 -14.69 3.78
C ASP A 378 13.48 -14.67 2.23
N ASP A 379 14.52 -15.05 1.48
CA ASP A 379 14.53 -14.99 0.01
C ASP A 379 13.63 -16.08 -0.63
N LEU A 380 13.40 -17.19 0.08
CA LEU A 380 12.47 -18.24 -0.33
C LEU A 380 11.01 -17.84 -0.12
N ARG A 381 10.73 -17.19 1.02
CA ARG A 381 9.38 -16.88 1.48
C ARG A 381 8.59 -16.09 0.45
N MET A 382 9.18 -15.03 -0.09
CA MET A 382 8.50 -14.16 -1.06
C MET A 382 8.19 -14.92 -2.37
N ALA A 383 9.13 -15.72 -2.86
CA ALA A 383 8.95 -16.50 -4.09
C ALA A 383 7.86 -17.57 -3.94
N VAL A 384 7.87 -18.31 -2.82
CA VAL A 384 6.84 -19.32 -2.52
C VAL A 384 5.48 -18.68 -2.30
N SER A 385 5.42 -17.55 -1.58
CA SER A 385 4.18 -16.81 -1.37
C SER A 385 3.60 -16.32 -2.69
N TYR A 386 4.46 -15.83 -3.60
CA TYR A 386 4.05 -15.42 -4.94
C TYR A 386 3.41 -16.54 -5.75
N VAL A 387 4.05 -17.72 -5.82
CA VAL A 387 3.47 -18.86 -6.53
C VAL A 387 2.20 -19.37 -5.83
N THR A 388 2.20 -19.43 -4.49
CA THR A 388 1.03 -19.90 -3.72
C THR A 388 -0.17 -18.98 -3.90
N PHE A 389 0.06 -17.66 -3.89
CA PHE A 389 -0.96 -16.65 -4.13
C PHE A 389 -1.60 -16.85 -5.51
N PHE A 390 -0.79 -16.92 -6.57
CA PHE A 390 -1.31 -17.08 -7.93
C PHE A 390 -1.90 -18.47 -8.20
N LYS A 391 -1.43 -19.52 -7.51
CA LYS A 391 -2.09 -20.82 -7.52
C LYS A 391 -3.49 -20.75 -6.92
N LYS A 392 -3.66 -20.05 -5.79
CA LYS A 392 -4.98 -19.82 -5.17
C LYS A 392 -5.87 -19.04 -6.14
N VAL A 393 -5.39 -17.91 -6.67
CA VAL A 393 -6.10 -17.10 -7.67
C VAL A 393 -6.58 -17.95 -8.84
N GLY A 394 -5.69 -18.74 -9.46
CA GLY A 394 -6.03 -19.59 -10.60
C GLY A 394 -7.10 -20.64 -10.29
N SER A 395 -7.21 -21.08 -9.03
CA SER A 395 -8.26 -22.01 -8.59
C SER A 395 -9.54 -21.35 -8.09
N THR A 396 -9.54 -20.03 -7.85
CA THR A 396 -10.67 -19.32 -7.25
C THR A 396 -11.73 -19.03 -8.33
N PRO A 397 -12.97 -19.53 -8.16
CA PRO A 397 -14.08 -19.17 -9.04
C PRO A 397 -14.41 -17.68 -8.95
N LYS A 398 -14.97 -17.13 -10.02
CA LYS A 398 -15.27 -15.70 -10.15
C LYS A 398 -16.12 -15.16 -9.01
N GLU A 399 -17.13 -15.92 -8.59
CA GLU A 399 -18.08 -15.55 -7.54
C GLU A 399 -17.41 -15.43 -6.16
N ARG A 400 -16.28 -16.12 -5.97
CA ARG A 400 -15.49 -16.10 -4.72
C ARG A 400 -14.33 -15.11 -4.77
N PHE A 401 -13.99 -14.56 -5.93
CA PHE A 401 -12.78 -13.73 -6.10
C PHE A 401 -12.74 -12.54 -5.14
N LEU A 402 -13.79 -11.71 -5.10
CA LEU A 402 -13.82 -10.53 -4.23
C LEU A 402 -13.87 -10.87 -2.73
N VAL A 403 -14.42 -12.04 -2.39
CA VAL A 403 -14.48 -12.53 -1.00
C VAL A 403 -13.12 -13.07 -0.55
N GLU A 404 -12.42 -13.77 -1.44
CA GLU A 404 -11.11 -14.38 -1.13
C GLU A 404 -9.93 -13.42 -1.25
N PHE A 405 -10.12 -12.30 -1.96
CA PHE A 405 -9.14 -11.25 -2.20
C PHE A 405 -9.75 -9.85 -1.94
N PRO A 406 -10.21 -9.58 -0.71
CA PRO A 406 -10.93 -8.34 -0.37
C PRO A 406 -10.11 -7.07 -0.58
N GLU A 407 -8.78 -7.15 -0.61
CA GLU A 407 -7.92 -6.00 -0.85
C GLU A 407 -8.12 -5.38 -2.24
N VAL A 408 -8.58 -6.17 -3.20
CA VAL A 408 -8.94 -5.73 -4.57
C VAL A 408 -10.17 -4.82 -4.55
N VAL A 409 -11.06 -4.98 -3.55
CA VAL A 409 -12.31 -4.19 -3.42
C VAL A 409 -12.01 -2.70 -3.31
N SER A 410 -10.89 -2.33 -2.68
CA SER A 410 -10.50 -0.94 -2.49
C SER A 410 -10.25 -0.15 -3.79
N ALA A 411 -10.15 -0.84 -4.93
CA ALA A 411 -9.98 -0.24 -6.25
C ALA A 411 -11.28 -0.13 -7.07
N LEU A 412 -12.34 -0.87 -6.73
CA LEU A 412 -13.51 -1.05 -7.61
C LEU A 412 -14.19 0.27 -7.97
N ASP A 413 -14.39 1.14 -6.98
CA ASP A 413 -15.05 2.44 -7.17
C ASP A 413 -14.11 3.54 -7.67
N SER A 414 -12.87 3.18 -8.00
CA SER A 414 -11.82 4.13 -8.40
C SER A 414 -11.42 4.02 -9.87
N PHE A 415 -12.03 3.11 -10.64
CA PHE A 415 -11.87 3.06 -12.08
C PHE A 415 -12.88 3.99 -12.74
N ASN A 416 -12.39 4.96 -13.52
CA ASN A 416 -13.26 5.82 -14.30
C ASN A 416 -14.02 4.98 -15.33
N ASP A 417 -15.28 5.36 -15.59
CA ASP A 417 -16.14 4.81 -16.64
C ASP A 417 -16.54 3.33 -16.49
N LEU A 418 -16.28 2.69 -15.35
CA LEU A 418 -16.70 1.33 -15.06
C LEU A 418 -17.56 1.28 -13.80
N SER A 419 -18.63 0.50 -13.83
CA SER A 419 -19.33 0.10 -12.62
C SER A 419 -18.44 -0.81 -11.75
N ALA A 420 -18.69 -0.87 -10.44
CA ALA A 420 -17.98 -1.78 -9.53
C ALA A 420 -18.04 -3.26 -10.00
N ALA A 421 -19.13 -3.66 -10.65
CA ALA A 421 -19.28 -4.99 -11.23
C ALA A 421 -18.37 -5.21 -12.45
N GLU A 422 -18.30 -4.25 -13.37
CA GLU A 422 -17.40 -4.30 -14.53
C GLU A 422 -15.93 -4.25 -14.11
N ALA A 423 -15.58 -3.37 -13.17
CA ALA A 423 -14.25 -3.33 -12.58
C ALA A 423 -13.89 -4.67 -11.91
N GLY A 424 -14.82 -5.26 -11.15
CA GLY A 424 -14.64 -6.57 -10.52
C GLY A 424 -14.40 -7.68 -11.53
N ASN A 425 -15.12 -7.67 -12.65
CA ASN A 425 -14.92 -8.60 -13.76
C ASN A 425 -13.54 -8.42 -14.41
N GLY A 426 -13.17 -7.18 -14.75
CA GLY A 426 -11.87 -6.89 -15.37
C GLY A 426 -10.69 -7.25 -14.47
N LEU A 427 -10.82 -7.05 -13.16
CA LEU A 427 -9.80 -7.45 -12.18
C LEU A 427 -9.71 -8.96 -12.05
N TYR A 428 -10.83 -9.68 -12.01
CA TYR A 428 -10.81 -11.14 -12.03
C TYR A 428 -10.05 -11.65 -13.27
N ASP A 429 -10.40 -11.17 -14.46
CA ASP A 429 -9.78 -11.61 -15.72
C ASP A 429 -8.28 -11.27 -15.77
N LEU A 430 -7.87 -10.11 -15.25
CA LEU A 430 -6.47 -9.72 -15.11
C LEU A 430 -5.69 -10.69 -14.21
N PHE A 431 -6.23 -11.00 -13.03
CA PHE A 431 -5.58 -11.87 -12.06
C PHE A 431 -5.53 -13.33 -12.53
N GLN A 432 -6.56 -13.81 -13.24
CA GLN A 432 -6.55 -15.12 -13.89
C GLN A 432 -5.46 -15.23 -14.96
N ARG A 433 -5.31 -14.23 -15.82
CA ARG A 433 -4.23 -14.20 -16.84
C ARG A 433 -2.84 -14.19 -16.20
N GLN A 434 -2.66 -13.46 -15.09
CA GLN A 434 -1.40 -13.48 -14.35
C GLN A 434 -1.16 -14.86 -13.71
N ALA A 435 -2.19 -15.49 -13.13
CA ALA A 435 -2.08 -16.84 -12.57
C ALA A 435 -1.65 -17.86 -13.63
N ALA A 436 -2.26 -17.83 -14.81
CA ALA A 436 -1.88 -18.67 -15.94
C ALA A 436 -0.44 -18.43 -16.40
N ALA A 437 0.02 -17.17 -16.41
CA ALA A 437 1.41 -16.85 -16.74
C ALA A 437 2.38 -17.46 -15.72
N VAL A 438 2.09 -17.37 -14.42
CA VAL A 438 2.92 -17.98 -13.36
C VAL A 438 2.93 -19.51 -13.47
N GLU A 439 1.76 -20.13 -13.67
CA GLU A 439 1.64 -21.58 -13.84
C GLU A 439 2.43 -22.09 -15.06
N SER A 440 2.38 -21.35 -16.18
CA SER A 440 3.13 -21.71 -17.40
C SER A 440 4.65 -21.74 -17.15
N VAL A 441 5.20 -20.79 -16.41
CA VAL A 441 6.63 -20.72 -16.08
C VAL A 441 7.04 -21.87 -15.15
N ILE A 442 6.24 -22.16 -14.12
CA ILE A 442 6.53 -23.28 -13.21
C ILE A 442 6.47 -24.62 -13.94
N THR A 443 5.49 -24.79 -14.83
CA THR A 443 5.31 -26.02 -15.62
C THR A 443 6.45 -26.21 -16.63
N ALA A 444 6.87 -25.15 -17.33
CA ALA A 444 8.02 -25.18 -18.21
C ALA A 444 9.31 -25.53 -17.44
N GLY A 445 9.52 -24.90 -16.28
CA GLY A 445 10.66 -25.20 -15.42
C GLY A 445 10.69 -26.65 -14.92
N LEU A 446 9.53 -27.23 -14.60
CA LEU A 446 9.41 -28.65 -14.26
C LEU A 446 9.86 -29.54 -15.42
N GLN A 447 9.40 -29.25 -16.64
CA GLN A 447 9.74 -30.03 -17.83
C GLN A 447 11.25 -29.98 -18.10
N GLU A 448 11.82 -28.78 -18.07
CA GLU A 448 13.25 -28.52 -18.30
C GLU A 448 14.15 -29.20 -17.25
N HIS A 449 13.78 -29.11 -15.97
CA HIS A 449 14.61 -29.59 -14.86
C HIS A 449 14.14 -30.91 -14.24
N SER A 450 13.26 -31.66 -14.90
CA SER A 450 12.68 -32.92 -14.41
C SER A 450 13.73 -33.94 -13.95
N ARG A 451 14.81 -34.11 -14.72
CA ARG A 451 15.92 -35.03 -14.37
C ARG A 451 16.67 -34.58 -13.12
N ALA A 452 16.97 -33.29 -13.01
CA ALA A 452 17.68 -32.72 -11.87
C ALA A 452 16.84 -32.79 -10.59
N LEU A 453 15.53 -32.54 -10.70
CA LEU A 453 14.57 -32.74 -9.61
C LEU A 453 14.51 -34.19 -9.15
N PHE A 454 14.36 -35.14 -10.08
CA PHE A 454 14.31 -36.58 -9.76
C PHE A 454 15.58 -37.08 -9.07
N ARG A 455 16.75 -36.54 -9.44
CA ARG A 455 18.04 -36.89 -8.85
C ARG A 455 18.39 -36.09 -7.59
N ASN A 456 17.54 -35.16 -7.16
CA ASN A 456 17.81 -34.22 -6.07
C ASN A 456 19.09 -33.38 -6.30
N GLU A 457 19.36 -33.01 -7.55
CA GLU A 457 20.50 -32.16 -7.94
C GLU A 457 20.19 -30.66 -7.79
N LEU A 458 18.91 -30.28 -7.67
CA LEU A 458 18.53 -28.91 -7.35
C LEU A 458 18.62 -28.64 -5.83
N PRO A 459 19.01 -27.42 -5.40
CA PRO A 459 18.96 -27.05 -4.00
C PRO A 459 17.55 -27.24 -3.40
N PRO A 460 17.40 -27.81 -2.20
CA PRO A 460 16.09 -28.03 -1.57
C PRO A 460 15.28 -26.76 -1.37
N ALA A 461 15.95 -25.62 -1.16
CA ALA A 461 15.33 -24.30 -1.04
C ALA A 461 15.28 -23.54 -2.39
N SER A 462 15.43 -24.21 -3.52
CA SER A 462 15.07 -23.63 -4.83
C SER A 462 13.55 -23.58 -4.99
N LEU A 463 13.05 -22.62 -5.76
CA LEU A 463 11.61 -22.45 -5.95
C LEU A 463 10.99 -23.71 -6.60
N LEU A 464 11.65 -24.26 -7.62
CA LEU A 464 11.19 -25.49 -8.28
C LEU A 464 11.15 -26.67 -7.31
N ALA A 465 12.19 -26.91 -6.52
CA ALA A 465 12.19 -27.99 -5.55
C ALA A 465 11.01 -27.85 -4.58
N VAL A 466 10.81 -26.66 -4.00
CA VAL A 466 9.73 -26.41 -3.03
C VAL A 466 8.33 -26.57 -3.63
N CYS A 467 8.13 -26.18 -4.89
CA CYS A 467 6.85 -26.38 -5.58
C CYS A 467 6.48 -27.87 -5.73
N PHE A 468 7.47 -28.77 -5.82
CA PHE A 468 7.28 -30.19 -6.11
C PHE A 468 7.72 -31.14 -4.99
N SER A 469 8.23 -30.63 -3.86
CA SER A 469 8.69 -31.43 -2.71
C SER A 469 7.59 -31.73 -1.68
N ARG A 470 6.30 -31.58 -2.01
CA ARG A 470 5.22 -31.79 -1.03
C ARG A 470 4.86 -33.28 -0.86
N SER A 471 4.86 -33.71 0.41
CA SER A 471 4.41 -35.01 0.92
C SER A 471 2.88 -35.10 1.18
N SER A 472 2.09 -34.09 0.79
CA SER A 472 0.63 -34.09 0.94
C SER A 472 -0.08 -33.47 -0.26
N ILE A 473 -1.08 -34.20 -0.78
CA ILE A 473 -2.06 -33.71 -1.75
C ILE A 473 -3.10 -32.91 -0.97
N GLU A 474 -3.06 -31.58 -1.04
CA GLU A 474 -4.18 -30.75 -0.60
C GLU A 474 -5.31 -30.90 -1.62
N VAL A 475 -6.29 -31.74 -1.29
CA VAL A 475 -7.57 -31.78 -2.00
C VAL A 475 -8.32 -30.49 -1.66
N ALA A 476 -8.71 -29.73 -2.69
CA ALA A 476 -9.53 -28.54 -2.49
C ALA A 476 -10.79 -28.94 -1.67
N PRO A 477 -11.04 -28.30 -0.50
CA PRO A 477 -12.19 -28.66 0.30
C PRO A 477 -13.47 -28.44 -0.52
N PRO A 478 -14.47 -29.34 -0.42
CA PRO A 478 -15.74 -29.13 -1.09
C PRO A 478 -16.36 -27.79 -0.66
N SER A 479 -17.05 -27.13 -1.59
CA SER A 479 -17.67 -25.82 -1.38
C SER A 479 -18.67 -25.88 -0.21
N ASP A 480 -18.26 -25.39 0.95
CA ASP A 480 -19.13 -25.12 2.12
C ASP A 480 -19.53 -23.63 2.15
N TYR A 481 -19.77 -23.06 0.95
CA TYR A 481 -20.01 -21.64 0.69
C TYR A 481 -21.06 -21.05 1.64
N ASP A 482 -22.19 -21.73 1.83
CA ASP A 482 -23.25 -21.22 2.71
C ASP A 482 -22.82 -21.16 4.17
N LYS A 483 -21.99 -22.10 4.65
CA LYS A 483 -21.45 -22.04 6.01
C LYS A 483 -20.34 -21.01 6.16
N GLN A 484 -19.48 -20.85 5.16
CA GLN A 484 -18.39 -19.87 5.20
C GLN A 484 -18.89 -18.44 5.03
N ALA A 485 -19.86 -18.21 4.14
CA ALA A 485 -20.54 -16.93 3.97
C ALA A 485 -21.33 -16.57 5.23
N LYS A 486 -22.05 -17.54 5.83
CA LYS A 486 -22.72 -17.34 7.12
C LYS A 486 -21.71 -17.05 8.24
N ALA A 487 -20.62 -17.80 8.35
CA ALA A 487 -19.59 -17.57 9.37
C ALA A 487 -18.82 -16.25 9.17
N PHE A 488 -18.68 -15.78 7.93
CA PHE A 488 -18.04 -14.50 7.60
C PHE A 488 -18.97 -13.32 7.89
N ILE A 489 -20.25 -13.43 7.52
CA ILE A 489 -21.30 -12.47 7.90
C ILE A 489 -21.43 -12.42 9.43
N ASP A 490 -21.43 -13.57 10.10
CA ASP A 490 -21.47 -13.65 11.57
C ASP A 490 -20.22 -13.02 12.23
N ARG A 491 -19.06 -13.04 11.56
CA ARG A 491 -17.82 -12.39 12.05
C ARG A 491 -17.77 -10.89 11.80
N LEU A 492 -18.31 -10.41 10.68
CA LEU A 492 -18.38 -8.99 10.35
C LEU A 492 -19.46 -8.25 11.17
N SER A 493 -20.41 -8.99 11.74
CA SER A 493 -21.59 -8.40 12.40
C SER A 493 -21.45 -8.24 13.92
N VAL A 494 -20.36 -8.68 14.58
CA VAL A 494 -20.27 -8.60 16.04
C VAL A 494 -19.21 -7.59 16.49
N PRO A 495 -19.60 -6.40 16.96
CA PRO A 495 -18.68 -5.47 17.60
C PRO A 495 -18.09 -6.09 18.87
N VAL A 496 -16.78 -5.98 19.05
CA VAL A 496 -16.13 -6.39 20.31
C VAL A 496 -16.46 -5.34 21.36
N LEU A 497 -17.48 -5.62 22.17
CA LEU A 497 -17.85 -4.79 23.32
C LEU A 497 -16.79 -4.94 24.43
N GLU A 498 -16.12 -3.83 24.73
CA GLU A 498 -15.16 -3.71 25.82
C GLU A 498 -15.88 -3.23 27.09
N PHE A 499 -15.64 -3.92 28.21
CA PHE A 499 -16.26 -3.60 29.50
C PHE A 499 -15.28 -3.81 30.65
N ALA A 500 -15.53 -3.17 31.79
CA ALA A 500 -14.85 -3.44 33.05
C ALA A 500 -15.84 -3.57 34.20
N ILE A 501 -15.38 -4.18 35.29
CA ILE A 501 -16.16 -4.40 36.50
C ILE A 501 -15.61 -3.56 37.63
N ASP A 502 -16.43 -2.62 38.11
CA ASP A 502 -16.21 -1.92 39.36
C ASP A 502 -16.94 -2.64 40.48
N LYS A 503 -16.18 -3.44 41.24
CA LYS A 503 -16.71 -4.20 42.37
C LYS A 503 -17.11 -3.31 43.54
N ASP A 504 -16.39 -2.20 43.74
CA ASP A 504 -16.63 -1.28 44.86
C ASP A 504 -17.88 -0.42 44.57
N GLY A 505 -18.00 0.05 43.33
CA GLY A 505 -19.17 0.78 42.83
C GLY A 505 -20.38 -0.10 42.49
N LYS A 506 -20.20 -1.43 42.40
CA LYS A 506 -21.20 -2.40 41.92
C LYS A 506 -21.78 -2.01 40.55
N VAL A 507 -20.88 -1.68 39.61
CA VAL A 507 -21.25 -1.32 38.24
C VAL A 507 -20.40 -2.03 37.20
N VAL A 508 -21.03 -2.35 36.06
CA VAL A 508 -20.32 -2.64 34.82
C VAL A 508 -20.13 -1.32 34.10
N VAL A 509 -18.89 -1.02 33.69
CA VAL A 509 -18.56 0.19 32.93
C VAL A 509 -18.25 -0.21 31.50
N PHE A 510 -18.77 0.54 30.54
CA PHE A 510 -18.43 0.43 29.12
C PHE A 510 -17.59 1.63 28.67
N ARG A 511 -16.93 1.49 27.52
CA ARG A 511 -15.90 2.43 27.06
C ARG A 511 -16.42 3.85 26.76
N ASP A 512 -17.69 3.99 26.40
CA ASP A 512 -18.35 5.28 26.16
C ASP A 512 -18.84 5.96 27.46
N GLY A 513 -18.60 5.35 28.62
CA GLY A 513 -19.10 5.82 29.92
C GLY A 513 -20.48 5.29 30.30
N THR A 514 -21.14 4.48 29.46
CA THR A 514 -22.38 3.79 29.81
C THR A 514 -22.13 2.82 30.98
N THR A 515 -23.07 2.75 31.93
CA THR A 515 -22.94 1.87 33.10
C THR A 515 -24.17 0.99 33.34
N LEU A 516 -23.94 -0.22 33.83
CA LEU A 516 -25.00 -1.09 34.37
C LEU A 516 -24.84 -1.21 35.87
N SER A 517 -25.87 -0.81 36.61
CA SER A 517 -25.88 -0.82 38.07
C SER A 517 -27.02 -1.67 38.63
N GLY A 518 -27.04 -1.87 39.95
CA GLY A 518 -28.15 -2.49 40.67
C GLY A 518 -28.47 -3.91 40.19
N ALA A 519 -29.72 -4.14 39.76
CA ALA A 519 -30.14 -5.47 39.31
C ALA A 519 -29.51 -5.90 37.97
N ASN A 520 -29.10 -4.95 37.11
CA ASN A 520 -28.37 -5.28 35.87
C ASN A 520 -26.93 -5.72 36.16
N PHE A 521 -26.28 -5.06 37.13
CA PHE A 521 -24.96 -5.47 37.61
C PHE A 521 -24.98 -6.89 38.16
N ARG A 522 -25.93 -7.19 39.07
CA ARG A 522 -26.06 -8.55 39.65
C ARG A 522 -26.26 -9.63 38.59
N LEU A 523 -27.07 -9.35 37.56
CA LEU A 523 -27.28 -10.28 36.45
C LEU A 523 -26.00 -10.54 35.65
N ALA A 524 -25.20 -9.51 35.37
CA ALA A 524 -23.91 -9.66 34.69
C ALA A 524 -22.87 -10.38 35.56
N GLU A 525 -22.84 -10.07 36.86
CA GLU A 525 -21.93 -10.63 37.84
C GLU A 525 -22.08 -12.15 37.99
N GLU A 526 -23.32 -12.66 38.02
CA GLU A 526 -23.59 -14.11 38.12
C GLU A 526 -23.09 -14.91 36.90
N LEU A 527 -23.01 -14.27 35.73
CA LEU A 527 -22.50 -14.89 34.50
C LEU A 527 -20.99 -14.70 34.32
N LEU A 528 -20.38 -13.80 35.09
CA LEU A 528 -18.98 -13.40 34.95
C LEU A 528 -18.00 -14.50 35.35
N ALA A 529 -18.32 -15.28 36.38
CA ALA A 529 -17.46 -16.38 36.84
C ALA A 529 -17.22 -17.41 35.71
N ASN A 530 -18.31 -17.92 35.11
CA ASN A 530 -18.24 -18.86 33.99
C ASN A 530 -17.48 -18.29 32.78
N PHE A 531 -17.61 -16.98 32.54
CA PHE A 531 -16.90 -16.29 31.46
C PHE A 531 -15.40 -16.24 31.71
N ARG A 532 -14.97 -15.80 32.90
CA ARG A 532 -13.55 -15.70 33.26
C ARG A 532 -12.87 -17.06 33.32
N ASP A 533 -13.53 -18.06 33.92
CA ASP A 533 -12.98 -19.42 34.05
C ASP A 533 -12.77 -20.05 32.67
N ALA A 534 -13.75 -19.94 31.78
CA ALA A 534 -13.65 -20.46 30.42
C ALA A 534 -12.56 -19.73 29.60
N LYS A 535 -12.46 -18.40 29.72
CA LYS A 535 -11.41 -17.62 29.05
C LYS A 535 -10.02 -17.98 29.54
N ALA A 536 -9.83 -18.15 30.85
CA ALA A 536 -8.56 -18.55 31.44
C ALA A 536 -8.14 -19.97 31.00
N ALA A 537 -9.11 -20.89 30.86
CA ALA A 537 -8.88 -22.25 30.42
C ALA A 537 -8.80 -22.42 28.89
N GLY A 538 -9.05 -21.36 28.10
CA GLY A 538 -9.14 -21.44 26.63
C GLY A 538 -10.32 -22.29 26.14
N GLN A 539 -11.39 -22.41 26.93
CA GLN A 539 -12.57 -23.24 26.65
C GLN A 539 -13.78 -22.37 26.25
N ALA A 540 -14.80 -23.02 25.69
CA ALA A 540 -16.06 -22.33 25.35
C ALA A 540 -16.81 -21.92 26.62
N VAL A 541 -17.28 -20.67 26.69
CA VAL A 541 -18.07 -20.17 27.83
C VAL A 541 -19.38 -20.98 27.96
N PRO A 542 -19.60 -21.69 29.08
CA PRO A 542 -20.79 -22.53 29.24
C PRO A 542 -22.06 -21.70 29.44
N PHE A 543 -23.19 -22.20 28.95
CA PHE A 543 -24.51 -21.61 29.24
C PHE A 543 -24.97 -22.00 30.64
N LEU A 544 -25.64 -21.07 31.33
CA LEU A 544 -26.31 -21.30 32.61
C LEU A 544 -27.82 -21.44 32.35
N ALA A 545 -28.43 -22.52 32.84
CA ALA A 545 -29.85 -22.76 32.63
C ALA A 545 -30.69 -21.63 33.27
N PRO A 546 -31.87 -21.28 32.69
CA PRO A 546 -32.70 -20.20 33.22
C PRO A 546 -33.11 -20.38 34.69
N ALA A 547 -33.41 -21.62 35.10
CA ALA A 547 -33.75 -21.98 36.48
C ALA A 547 -32.57 -21.71 37.43
N ASP A 548 -31.37 -22.14 37.07
CA ASP A 548 -30.16 -21.95 37.88
C ASP A 548 -29.80 -20.47 38.01
N LEU A 549 -29.90 -19.71 36.92
CA LEU A 549 -29.67 -18.27 36.94
C LEU A 549 -30.67 -17.54 37.83
N ALA A 550 -31.96 -17.92 37.74
CA ALA A 550 -33.03 -17.34 38.56
C ALA A 550 -32.82 -17.63 40.05
N VAL A 551 -32.41 -18.86 40.40
CA VAL A 551 -32.06 -19.26 41.77
C VAL A 551 -30.90 -18.44 42.31
N ARG A 552 -29.80 -18.30 41.53
CA ARG A 552 -28.64 -17.49 41.93
C ARG A 552 -28.99 -16.02 42.16
N LEU A 553 -29.90 -15.48 41.34
CA LEU A 553 -30.38 -14.10 41.48
C LEU A 553 -31.45 -13.92 42.57
N GLY A 554 -31.98 -15.00 43.14
CA GLY A 554 -33.04 -14.97 44.16
C GLY A 554 -34.38 -14.45 43.63
N ILE A 555 -34.69 -14.67 42.35
CA ILE A 555 -35.91 -14.17 41.68
C ILE A 555 -36.60 -15.28 40.88
N SER A 556 -37.85 -15.08 40.47
CA SER A 556 -38.52 -16.01 39.56
C SER A 556 -37.92 -15.96 38.16
N GLU A 557 -38.03 -17.04 37.38
CA GLU A 557 -37.59 -17.06 35.98
C GLU A 557 -38.25 -15.97 35.13
N GLN A 558 -39.52 -15.67 35.40
CA GLN A 558 -40.25 -14.59 34.73
C GLN A 558 -39.61 -13.23 35.03
N SER A 559 -39.31 -12.95 36.29
CA SER A 559 -38.62 -11.71 36.71
C SER A 559 -37.20 -11.62 36.14
N MET A 560 -36.49 -12.75 36.03
CA MET A 560 -35.16 -12.79 35.40
C MET A 560 -35.23 -12.44 33.91
N ARG A 561 -36.19 -12.99 33.17
CA ARG A 561 -36.40 -12.64 31.74
C ARG A 561 -36.77 -11.17 31.55
N GLN A 562 -37.57 -10.59 32.45
CA GLN A 562 -37.86 -9.16 32.47
C GLN A 562 -36.60 -8.34 32.76
N GLN A 563 -35.76 -8.78 33.71
CA GLN A 563 -34.51 -8.09 34.02
C GLN A 563 -33.52 -8.14 32.86
N LEU A 564 -33.43 -9.25 32.13
CA LEU A 564 -32.63 -9.36 30.91
C LEU A 564 -33.09 -8.38 29.82
N THR A 565 -34.41 -8.21 29.67
CA THR A 565 -34.99 -7.23 28.75
C THR A 565 -34.58 -5.81 29.15
N ARG A 566 -34.67 -5.48 30.44
CA ARG A 566 -34.22 -4.17 30.98
C ARG A 566 -32.73 -3.93 30.77
N LEU A 567 -31.89 -4.95 30.92
CA LEU A 567 -30.45 -4.85 30.67
C LEU A 567 -30.19 -4.52 29.20
N ARG A 568 -30.87 -5.21 28.27
CA ARG A 568 -30.73 -4.97 26.82
C ARG A 568 -31.11 -3.55 26.43
N THR A 569 -32.18 -3.00 27.00
CA THR A 569 -32.54 -1.58 26.80
C THR A 569 -31.49 -0.63 27.39
N ALA A 570 -30.91 -0.97 28.55
CA ALA A 570 -29.90 -0.11 29.20
C ALA A 570 -28.58 -0.01 28.41
N ILE A 571 -28.26 -0.98 27.56
CA ILE A 571 -27.07 -0.97 26.70
C ILE A 571 -27.34 -0.45 25.29
N GLU A 572 -28.59 -0.11 24.95
CA GLU A 572 -28.94 0.41 23.61
C GLU A 572 -28.16 1.68 23.20
N PRO A 573 -27.89 2.66 24.10
CA PRO A 573 -27.10 3.85 23.76
C PRO A 573 -25.69 3.56 23.23
N LEU A 574 -25.09 2.42 23.60
CA LEU A 574 -23.78 2.00 23.11
C LEU A 574 -23.76 1.81 21.59
N SER A 575 -24.89 1.45 20.99
CA SER A 575 -24.99 1.26 19.53
C SER A 575 -24.67 2.55 18.75
N VAL A 576 -25.14 3.69 19.28
CA VAL A 576 -24.92 5.01 18.69
C VAL A 576 -23.48 5.47 18.94
N SER A 577 -22.97 5.30 20.16
CA SER A 577 -21.61 5.74 20.50
C SER A 577 -20.51 4.94 19.79
N LEU A 578 -20.73 3.65 19.57
CA LEU A 578 -19.75 2.77 18.95
C LEU A 578 -19.93 2.67 17.41
N GLY A 579 -21.03 3.23 16.87
CA GLY A 579 -21.34 3.16 15.43
C GLY A 579 -21.66 1.74 14.95
N VAL A 580 -22.24 0.90 15.82
CA VAL A 580 -22.47 -0.54 15.59
C VAL A 580 -23.87 -0.94 16.02
N VAL A 581 -24.50 -1.89 15.33
CA VAL A 581 -25.83 -2.39 15.70
C VAL A 581 -25.68 -3.44 16.81
N LEU A 582 -26.28 -3.20 17.98
CA LEU A 582 -26.35 -4.19 19.06
C LEU A 582 -27.62 -5.02 18.93
N ASP A 583 -27.46 -6.34 18.87
CA ASP A 583 -28.54 -7.32 18.88
C ASP A 583 -28.80 -7.87 20.29
N GLN A 584 -29.77 -8.77 20.40
CA GLN A 584 -30.15 -9.39 21.68
C GLN A 584 -29.04 -10.25 22.31
N ASN A 585 -28.00 -10.61 21.57
CA ASN A 585 -26.92 -11.49 21.99
C ASN A 585 -25.60 -10.74 22.20
N SER A 586 -25.58 -9.43 21.99
CA SER A 586 -24.34 -8.65 21.96
C SER A 586 -23.61 -8.58 23.29
N PHE A 587 -24.33 -8.58 24.43
CA PHE A 587 -23.73 -8.62 25.77
C PHE A 587 -24.00 -9.94 26.50
N ILE A 588 -25.27 -10.38 26.55
CA ILE A 588 -25.66 -11.69 27.08
C ILE A 588 -26.30 -12.50 25.96
N GLU A 589 -25.67 -13.61 25.59
CA GLU A 589 -26.20 -14.56 24.63
C GLU A 589 -27.30 -15.42 25.25
N ASN A 590 -28.38 -15.63 24.50
CA ASN A 590 -29.42 -16.59 24.82
C ASN A 590 -29.43 -17.71 23.78
N LYS A 591 -29.42 -18.96 24.25
CA LYS A 591 -29.63 -20.13 23.40
C LYS A 591 -30.80 -20.95 23.93
N GLU A 592 -31.76 -21.21 23.04
CA GLU A 592 -32.97 -21.98 23.36
C GLU A 592 -32.58 -23.33 23.99
N ARG A 593 -33.21 -23.66 25.13
CA ARG A 593 -32.96 -24.86 25.95
C ARG A 593 -31.58 -24.94 26.66
N ALA A 594 -30.61 -24.10 26.30
CA ALA A 594 -29.29 -24.07 26.95
C ALA A 594 -29.17 -22.96 28.01
N GLY A 595 -29.88 -21.85 27.84
CA GLY A 595 -29.93 -20.75 28.81
C GLY A 595 -29.10 -19.54 28.40
N TYR A 596 -28.43 -18.91 29.36
CA TYR A 596 -27.76 -17.61 29.19
C TYR A 596 -26.26 -17.66 29.50
N ARG A 597 -25.46 -16.87 28.78
CA ARG A 597 -24.04 -16.64 29.08
C ARG A 597 -23.61 -15.24 28.67
N LEU A 598 -22.52 -14.73 29.23
CA LEU A 598 -21.86 -13.56 28.63
C LEU A 598 -21.33 -13.93 27.24
N ASN A 599 -21.47 -13.00 26.29
CA ASN A 599 -21.02 -13.22 24.92
C ASN A 599 -19.51 -13.54 24.92
N PRO A 600 -19.06 -14.67 24.34
CA PRO A 600 -17.65 -15.05 24.35
C PRO A 600 -16.72 -14.06 23.64
N ASN A 601 -17.25 -13.18 22.81
CA ASN A 601 -16.48 -12.15 22.11
C ASN A 601 -16.30 -10.86 22.92
N LEU A 602 -16.90 -10.74 24.11
CA LEU A 602 -16.63 -9.61 24.99
C LEU A 602 -15.16 -9.57 25.41
N ARG A 603 -14.68 -8.36 25.66
CA ARG A 603 -13.34 -8.12 26.20
C ARG A 603 -13.45 -7.40 27.53
N GLU A 604 -13.08 -8.12 28.59
CA GLU A 604 -12.95 -7.53 29.92
C GLU A 604 -11.60 -6.79 30.03
N LEU A 605 -11.66 -5.53 30.42
CA LEU A 605 -10.51 -4.67 30.68
C LEU A 605 -10.40 -4.33 32.18
N SER A 606 -9.23 -3.87 32.63
CA SER A 606 -9.13 -3.31 33.98
C SER A 606 -9.83 -1.95 34.05
N LEU A 607 -10.29 -1.54 35.24
CA LEU A 607 -10.88 -0.19 35.41
C LEU A 607 -9.90 0.93 35.06
N ALA A 608 -8.60 0.69 35.21
CA ALA A 608 -7.56 1.64 34.84
C ALA A 608 -7.45 1.79 33.31
N ASP A 609 -7.64 0.71 32.56
CA ASP A 609 -7.60 0.71 31.09
C ASP A 609 -8.87 1.27 30.44
N MET A 610 -9.97 1.39 31.20
CA MET A 610 -11.23 1.99 30.74
C MET A 610 -11.26 3.51 30.85
N ARG A 611 -10.39 4.09 31.68
CA ARG A 611 -10.21 5.54 31.79
C ARG A 611 -9.06 5.90 30.86
N GLU A 612 -9.34 6.59 29.76
CA GLU A 612 -8.27 7.27 29.05
C GLU A 612 -7.49 8.12 30.06
N PRO A 613 -6.14 8.08 30.07
CA PRO A 613 -5.40 9.04 30.87
C PRO A 613 -5.85 10.45 30.44
N PRO A 614 -5.99 11.42 31.37
CA PRO A 614 -6.15 12.81 30.95
C PRO A 614 -5.01 13.12 29.99
N ALA A 615 -5.37 13.62 28.81
CA ALA A 615 -4.42 13.97 27.78
C ALA A 615 -3.32 14.87 28.40
N PRO A 616 -2.03 14.52 28.24
CA PRO A 616 -0.95 15.42 28.61
C PRO A 616 -0.98 16.71 27.76
#